data_AF-A0A2D9P3Y8-F1
#
_entry.id   AF-A0A2D9P3Y8-F1
#
_cell.length_a   1.000
_cell.length_b   1.000
_cell.length_c   1.000
_cell.angle_alpha   90.00
_cell.angle_beta   90.00
_cell.angle_gamma   90.00
#
_symmetry.space_group_name_H-M   'P 1'
#
loop_
_entity.id
_entity.type
_entity.pdbx_description
1 polymer ?
#
loop_
_entity_poly.entity_id
_entity_poly.type
_entity_poly.pdbx_seq_one_letter_code
_entity_poly.pdbx_strand_id
1 'polypeptide(L)'
;MFGLFHDSWNAFPTFALLDHTMTVRAKPWTLDSNTNSNSCDGSNSTIDGFSGGSTASFIQQLIDECGTLCEGCSGDIDTDGDGLADECDDCLNMSGDVNDDMTLDILDIISTVNIILNGGVNSPNYTDCEKLDADFNQNGIINILDVIGIINTILDARYVDIEGSANINIIHASDNSSILEINSDVLFSGIELIFHSENGNPEIILKDNPHIEIEYISENNITRMIAYSISNESFSNNNAEIIVNNAYLKPEMMNMIIASPSADELEISYSFENEVVQSGPYQFELNELFPNPFNPTTTINYTVPVDGIVEISIYNILGEKVKVLQNEFKNIGTYNFVWDAADFSSGVYYVQLRQNGNIDTQKAVLVK
;
A
#
# COMPACT_ATOMS: atom_id res chain seq x y z
N MET A 1 29.03 -11.96 -3.76
CA MET A 1 28.32 -11.00 -4.64
C MET A 1 29.20 -9.84 -5.09
N PHE A 2 29.95 -9.18 -4.20
CA PHE A 2 30.85 -8.07 -4.57
C PHE A 2 31.96 -8.41 -5.59
N GLY A 3 32.27 -9.70 -5.77
CA GLY A 3 33.09 -10.31 -6.85
C GLY A 3 32.88 -9.73 -8.26
N LEU A 4 31.62 -9.46 -8.58
CA LEU A 4 31.18 -9.14 -9.95
C LEU A 4 31.31 -7.66 -10.29
N PHE A 5 31.55 -6.81 -9.28
CA PHE A 5 31.54 -5.35 -9.40
C PHE A 5 32.94 -4.73 -9.24
N HIS A 6 34.00 -5.53 -9.20
CA HIS A 6 35.36 -5.02 -9.18
C HIS A 6 36.15 -5.42 -10.41
N ASP A 7 37.05 -4.53 -10.82
CA ASP A 7 38.10 -4.88 -11.76
C ASP A 7 39.22 -5.67 -11.06
N SER A 8 40.27 -6.01 -11.81
CA SER A 8 41.47 -6.68 -11.29
C SER A 8 42.27 -5.84 -10.27
N TRP A 9 41.88 -4.59 -10.02
CA TRP A 9 42.49 -3.63 -9.11
C TRP A 9 41.59 -3.23 -7.94
N ASN A 10 40.45 -3.90 -7.74
CA ASN A 10 39.44 -3.60 -6.70
C ASN A 10 38.72 -2.25 -6.85
N ALA A 11 38.69 -1.65 -8.04
CA ALA A 11 37.89 -0.45 -8.30
C ALA A 11 36.42 -0.79 -8.52
N PHE A 12 35.49 0.05 -8.03
CA PHE A 12 34.04 -0.10 -8.18
C PHE A 12 33.50 0.84 -9.28
N PRO A 13 32.54 0.39 -10.11
CA PRO A 13 31.96 1.24 -11.15
C PRO A 13 31.10 2.33 -10.52
N THR A 14 31.02 3.48 -11.18
CA THR A 14 30.18 4.62 -10.75
C THR A 14 28.67 4.33 -10.84
N PHE A 15 28.28 3.40 -11.72
CA PHE A 15 26.95 2.80 -11.74
C PHE A 15 27.04 1.41 -12.38
N ALA A 16 26.11 0.52 -12.03
CA ALA A 16 25.92 -0.75 -12.72
C ALA A 16 24.42 -0.90 -13.02
N LEU A 17 24.10 -1.33 -14.24
CA LEU A 17 22.73 -1.70 -14.60
C LEU A 17 22.54 -3.18 -14.30
N LEU A 18 21.58 -3.44 -13.42
CA LEU A 18 21.13 -4.77 -13.01
C LEU A 18 19.74 -5.01 -13.57
N ASP A 19 19.46 -6.23 -13.99
CA ASP A 19 18.08 -6.65 -14.29
C ASP A 19 17.36 -7.17 -13.03
N HIS A 20 16.10 -7.55 -13.18
CA HIS A 20 15.26 -8.12 -12.10
C HIS A 20 15.81 -9.45 -11.54
N THR A 21 16.70 -10.14 -12.26
CA THR A 21 17.39 -11.36 -11.78
C THR A 21 18.68 -11.06 -11.01
N MET A 22 19.00 -9.78 -10.79
CA MET A 22 20.26 -9.30 -10.22
C MET A 22 21.49 -9.61 -11.09
N THR A 23 21.30 -9.73 -12.41
CA THR A 23 22.39 -9.93 -13.38
C THR A 23 22.91 -8.59 -13.89
N VAL A 24 24.24 -8.41 -13.93
CA VAL A 24 24.88 -7.19 -14.45
C VAL A 24 24.76 -7.16 -15.98
N ARG A 25 24.00 -6.19 -16.49
CA ARG A 25 23.79 -6.01 -17.94
C ARG A 25 24.71 -4.97 -18.54
N ALA A 26 25.08 -3.93 -17.78
CA ALA A 26 26.06 -2.94 -18.22
C ALA A 26 26.82 -2.31 -17.05
N LYS A 27 28.10 -1.99 -17.29
CA LYS A 27 28.96 -1.21 -16.39
C LYS A 27 29.95 -0.37 -17.20
N PRO A 28 30.16 0.92 -16.90
CA PRO A 28 31.12 1.75 -17.61
C PRO A 28 32.56 1.45 -17.15
N TRP A 29 33.51 1.30 -18.07
CA TRP A 29 34.95 1.39 -17.76
C TRP A 29 35.71 2.18 -18.83
N THR A 30 36.72 2.94 -18.39
CA THR A 30 37.72 3.59 -19.24
C THR A 30 39.14 3.15 -18.85
N LEU A 31 39.93 2.93 -19.90
CA LEU A 31 41.37 2.73 -20.06
C LEU A 31 42.11 1.43 -19.67
N ASP A 32 42.59 0.82 -20.77
CA ASP A 32 43.77 0.00 -21.05
C ASP A 32 43.93 -1.31 -20.29
N SER A 33 43.74 -2.40 -21.06
CA SER A 33 44.11 -3.79 -20.81
C SER A 33 43.14 -4.69 -20.02
N ASN A 34 41.84 -4.61 -20.32
CA ASN A 34 40.92 -5.72 -20.03
C ASN A 34 40.72 -6.62 -21.27
N THR A 35 40.97 -7.92 -21.12
CA THR A 35 40.60 -8.93 -22.12
C THR A 35 39.11 -9.25 -21.98
N ASN A 36 38.25 -8.48 -22.64
CA ASN A 36 36.81 -8.75 -22.67
C ASN A 36 36.47 -9.94 -23.57
N SER A 37 35.56 -10.79 -23.09
CA SER A 37 35.00 -11.92 -23.82
C SER A 37 33.52 -11.76 -24.20
N ASN A 38 32.85 -10.70 -23.75
CA ASN A 38 31.45 -10.40 -24.08
C ASN A 38 31.36 -9.15 -24.99
N SER A 39 30.52 -9.22 -26.03
CA SER A 39 30.26 -8.12 -26.97
C SER A 39 29.59 -6.91 -26.34
N CYS A 40 28.91 -7.07 -25.20
CA CYS A 40 28.25 -5.97 -24.47
C CYS A 40 29.14 -5.31 -23.42
N ASP A 41 30.32 -5.87 -23.17
CA ASP A 41 31.31 -5.23 -22.30
C ASP A 41 32.12 -4.25 -23.16
N GLY A 42 31.68 -2.99 -23.22
CA GLY A 42 32.26 -1.96 -24.10
C GLY A 42 33.79 -1.84 -23.98
N SER A 43 34.48 -1.60 -25.10
CA SER A 43 35.92 -1.32 -25.12
C SER A 43 36.21 0.17 -25.26
N ASN A 44 36.91 0.73 -24.29
CA ASN A 44 37.68 1.98 -24.25
C ASN A 44 37.17 3.29 -24.91
N SER A 45 35.96 3.34 -25.45
CA SER A 45 35.31 4.57 -25.89
C SER A 45 33.82 4.31 -26.01
N THR A 46 33.10 4.50 -24.90
CA THR A 46 31.63 4.54 -24.83
C THR A 46 30.91 3.26 -25.29
N ILE A 47 29.62 3.18 -24.98
CA ILE A 47 28.62 2.65 -25.90
C ILE A 47 28.85 3.46 -27.20
N ASP A 48 29.38 2.83 -28.26
CA ASP A 48 30.20 3.48 -29.31
C ASP A 48 29.59 4.82 -29.80
N GLY A 49 30.21 5.96 -29.45
CA GLY A 49 29.81 7.29 -29.95
C GLY A 49 28.84 8.11 -29.10
N PHE A 50 28.55 7.76 -27.84
CA PHE A 50 27.69 8.61 -26.99
C PHE A 50 28.36 9.96 -26.67
N SER A 51 27.86 11.05 -27.28
CA SER A 51 28.40 12.41 -27.13
C SER A 51 27.59 13.28 -26.16
N GLY A 52 26.77 12.66 -25.31
CA GLY A 52 25.84 13.31 -24.37
C GLY A 52 24.39 13.30 -24.85
N GLY A 53 23.46 13.41 -23.91
CA GLY A 53 22.00 13.30 -24.13
C GLY A 53 21.25 13.17 -22.80
N SER A 54 19.92 13.00 -22.85
CA SER A 54 19.12 12.69 -21.66
C SER A 54 19.24 11.21 -21.29
N THR A 55 18.77 10.82 -20.11
CA THR A 55 18.69 9.40 -19.69
C THR A 55 17.95 8.54 -20.71
N ALA A 56 16.91 9.08 -21.37
CA ALA A 56 16.19 8.40 -22.44
C ALA A 56 17.08 8.11 -23.66
N SER A 57 17.97 9.03 -24.02
CA SER A 57 18.93 8.85 -25.11
C SER A 57 19.97 7.77 -24.80
N PHE A 58 20.39 7.68 -23.53
CA PHE A 58 21.31 6.67 -23.04
C PHE A 58 20.67 5.27 -23.01
N ILE A 59 19.41 5.16 -22.55
CA ILE A 59 18.64 3.91 -22.56
C ILE A 59 18.41 3.43 -24.00
N GLN A 60 18.04 4.33 -24.92
CA GLN A 60 17.82 3.96 -26.32
C GLN A 60 19.11 3.41 -26.97
N GLN A 61 20.26 4.04 -26.72
CA GLN A 61 21.52 3.57 -27.29
C GLN A 61 21.96 2.21 -26.71
N LEU A 62 21.68 1.96 -25.42
CA LEU A 62 21.83 0.64 -24.81
C LEU A 62 20.97 -0.42 -25.52
N ILE A 63 19.72 -0.09 -25.85
CA ILE A 63 18.82 -0.99 -26.61
C ILE A 63 19.38 -1.25 -28.02
N ASP A 64 19.87 -0.21 -28.68
CA ASP A 64 20.36 -0.30 -30.06
C ASP A 64 21.67 -1.13 -30.18
N GLU A 65 22.55 -1.07 -29.17
CA GLU A 65 23.87 -1.74 -29.19
C GLU A 65 23.89 -3.11 -28.50
N CYS A 66 23.11 -3.29 -27.43
CA CYS A 66 23.09 -4.51 -26.63
C CYS A 66 21.85 -5.39 -26.89
N GLY A 67 20.93 -4.95 -27.77
CA GLY A 67 19.63 -5.58 -27.96
C GLY A 67 18.61 -5.12 -26.91
N THR A 68 17.41 -5.68 -26.96
CA THR A 68 16.34 -5.34 -26.00
C THR A 68 16.82 -5.51 -24.56
N LEU A 69 16.72 -4.44 -23.76
CA LEU A 69 17.15 -4.43 -22.35
C LEU A 69 16.21 -5.22 -21.43
N CYS A 70 14.98 -5.41 -21.88
CA CYS A 70 14.09 -6.46 -21.43
C CYS A 70 14.29 -7.64 -22.39
N GLU A 71 14.32 -8.88 -21.90
CA GLU A 71 14.01 -9.98 -22.80
C GLU A 71 12.61 -9.68 -23.36
N GLY A 72 12.47 -9.65 -24.69
CA GLY A 72 11.13 -9.75 -25.26
C GLY A 72 10.59 -11.07 -24.75
N CYS A 73 9.49 -11.02 -24.02
CA CYS A 73 8.90 -12.24 -23.52
C CYS A 73 8.56 -13.07 -24.76
N SER A 74 8.93 -14.34 -24.77
CA SER A 74 8.47 -15.19 -25.86
C SER A 74 6.96 -15.31 -25.66
N GLY A 75 6.15 -14.57 -26.42
CA GLY A 75 4.68 -14.66 -26.45
C GLY A 75 4.20 -16.04 -26.93
N ASP A 76 4.68 -17.08 -26.26
CA ASP A 76 4.61 -18.50 -26.60
C ASP A 76 4.40 -19.34 -25.31
N ILE A 77 4.39 -18.75 -24.11
CA ILE A 77 4.16 -19.44 -22.82
C ILE A 77 2.94 -18.83 -22.12
N ASP A 78 1.84 -19.58 -22.12
CA ASP A 78 0.61 -19.39 -21.35
C ASP A 78 0.83 -19.94 -19.93
N THR A 79 1.01 -19.04 -18.95
CA THR A 79 1.46 -19.44 -17.60
C THR A 79 0.28 -19.69 -16.65
N ASP A 80 -0.86 -19.02 -16.85
CA ASP A 80 -2.08 -19.14 -16.05
C ASP A 80 -3.11 -20.15 -16.63
N GLY A 81 -2.95 -20.56 -17.88
CA GLY A 81 -3.73 -21.61 -18.54
C GLY A 81 -4.95 -21.11 -19.31
N ASP A 82 -4.99 -19.82 -19.68
CA ASP A 82 -6.11 -19.15 -20.34
C ASP A 82 -6.17 -19.39 -21.87
N GLY A 83 -5.09 -19.93 -22.46
CA GLY A 83 -4.97 -20.25 -23.88
C GLY A 83 -4.41 -19.13 -24.76
N LEU A 84 -3.94 -18.02 -24.18
CA LEU A 84 -3.25 -16.91 -24.83
C LEU A 84 -1.80 -16.84 -24.31
N ALA A 85 -0.89 -16.43 -25.17
CA ALA A 85 0.52 -16.30 -24.80
C ALA A 85 1.03 -14.99 -25.38
N ASP A 86 1.20 -13.98 -24.54
CA ASP A 86 1.83 -12.72 -24.92
C ASP A 86 2.89 -12.26 -23.90
N GLU A 87 3.52 -11.11 -24.18
CA GLU A 87 4.73 -10.70 -23.49
C GLU A 87 4.52 -10.20 -22.04
N CYS A 88 3.28 -10.08 -21.59
CA CYS A 88 2.84 -9.25 -20.48
C CYS A 88 1.62 -9.82 -19.73
N ASP A 89 1.41 -11.15 -19.77
CA ASP A 89 0.39 -11.96 -19.08
C ASP A 89 -0.36 -11.17 -17.98
N ASP A 90 -1.39 -10.42 -18.41
CA ASP A 90 -2.10 -9.43 -17.59
C ASP A 90 -2.81 -10.20 -16.48
N CYS A 91 -2.44 -9.97 -15.21
CA CYS A 91 -3.28 -10.40 -14.10
C CYS A 91 -4.72 -9.86 -14.27
N LEU A 92 -4.84 -8.64 -14.81
CA LEU A 92 -6.11 -7.97 -15.10
C LEU A 92 -6.83 -8.59 -16.31
N ASN A 93 -7.23 -9.86 -16.20
CA ASN A 93 -8.12 -10.47 -17.17
C ASN A 93 -9.53 -9.83 -17.08
N MET A 94 -10.02 -9.64 -15.85
CA MET A 94 -11.33 -9.12 -15.52
C MET A 94 -11.30 -8.56 -14.09
N SER A 95 -11.29 -7.24 -13.94
CA SER A 95 -11.33 -6.62 -12.60
C SER A 95 -12.48 -7.18 -11.76
N GLY A 96 -12.14 -7.62 -10.56
CA GLY A 96 -13.03 -8.26 -9.62
C GLY A 96 -13.06 -9.80 -9.69
N ASP A 97 -12.50 -10.45 -10.71
CA ASP A 97 -12.41 -11.91 -10.83
C ASP A 97 -11.19 -12.43 -10.05
N VAL A 98 -11.29 -12.35 -8.72
CA VAL A 98 -10.16 -12.57 -7.82
C VAL A 98 -9.65 -14.01 -7.86
N ASN A 99 -10.49 -14.98 -8.26
CA ASN A 99 -10.07 -16.38 -8.30
C ASN A 99 -9.63 -16.89 -9.68
N ASP A 100 -9.58 -16.00 -10.67
CA ASP A 100 -9.12 -16.26 -12.04
C ASP A 100 -9.87 -17.41 -12.74
N ASP A 101 -11.18 -17.55 -12.52
CA ASP A 101 -12.00 -18.56 -13.20
C ASP A 101 -12.81 -18.03 -14.39
N MET A 102 -12.53 -16.78 -14.79
CA MET A 102 -13.19 -16.02 -15.85
C MET A 102 -14.67 -15.72 -15.56
N THR A 103 -15.10 -15.85 -14.30
CA THR A 103 -16.50 -15.67 -13.89
C THR A 103 -16.59 -14.83 -12.62
N LEU A 104 -17.05 -13.59 -12.78
CA LEU A 104 -17.37 -12.75 -11.64
C LEU A 104 -18.59 -13.28 -10.85
N ASP A 105 -18.35 -13.82 -9.65
CA ASP A 105 -19.38 -14.35 -8.77
C ASP A 105 -19.10 -14.15 -7.26
N ILE A 106 -19.88 -14.85 -6.42
CA ILE A 106 -19.80 -14.71 -4.96
C ILE A 106 -18.44 -15.16 -4.41
N LEU A 107 -17.75 -16.10 -5.06
CA LEU A 107 -16.43 -16.55 -4.65
C LEU A 107 -15.40 -15.42 -4.73
N ASP A 108 -15.53 -14.48 -5.65
CA ASP A 108 -14.62 -13.33 -5.74
C ASP A 108 -14.88 -12.32 -4.63
N ILE A 109 -16.15 -12.10 -4.28
CA ILE A 109 -16.52 -11.29 -3.12
C ILE A 109 -15.87 -11.85 -1.86
N ILE A 110 -16.01 -13.16 -1.63
CA ILE A 110 -15.43 -13.83 -0.46
C ILE A 110 -13.91 -13.77 -0.49
N SER A 111 -13.28 -13.91 -1.65
CA SER A 111 -11.82 -13.81 -1.78
C SER A 111 -11.32 -12.40 -1.49
N THR A 112 -11.97 -11.37 -2.03
CA THR A 112 -11.70 -9.95 -1.74
C THR A 112 -11.84 -9.64 -0.25
N VAL A 113 -12.92 -10.10 0.39
CA VAL A 113 -13.15 -9.95 1.83
C VAL A 113 -12.01 -10.57 2.63
N ASN A 114 -11.58 -11.78 2.27
CA ASN A 114 -10.47 -12.43 2.96
C ASN A 114 -9.14 -11.68 2.74
N ILE A 115 -8.88 -11.13 1.56
CA ILE A 115 -7.72 -10.28 1.30
C ILE A 115 -7.72 -9.07 2.24
N ILE A 116 -8.85 -8.35 2.35
CA ILE A 116 -9.02 -7.19 3.25
C ILE A 116 -8.74 -7.59 4.71
N LEU A 117 -9.38 -8.66 5.18
CA LEU A 117 -9.21 -9.16 6.55
C LEU A 117 -7.76 -9.56 6.85
N ASN A 118 -7.00 -10.04 5.85
CA ASN A 118 -5.60 -10.45 6.01
C ASN A 118 -4.59 -9.34 5.68
N GLY A 119 -5.01 -8.07 5.57
CA GLY A 119 -4.10 -6.93 5.41
C GLY A 119 -4.19 -6.20 4.06
N GLY A 120 -5.21 -6.48 3.25
CA GLY A 120 -5.44 -5.82 1.97
C GLY A 120 -4.30 -6.07 0.98
N VAL A 121 -3.79 -5.01 0.35
CA VAL A 121 -2.66 -5.07 -0.59
C VAL A 121 -1.40 -5.70 0.03
N ASN A 122 -1.22 -5.58 1.34
CA ASN A 122 -0.08 -6.12 2.09
C ASN A 122 -0.31 -7.56 2.59
N SER A 123 -1.41 -8.20 2.21
CA SER A 123 -1.72 -9.57 2.65
C SER A 123 -0.66 -10.57 2.14
N PRO A 124 -0.14 -11.47 2.98
CA PRO A 124 1.03 -12.29 2.63
C PRO A 124 0.69 -13.59 1.89
N ASN A 125 -0.58 -14.01 1.87
CA ASN A 125 -1.01 -15.32 1.39
C ASN A 125 -1.72 -15.28 0.03
N TYR A 126 -1.68 -14.14 -0.65
CA TYR A 126 -2.31 -13.91 -1.95
C TYR A 126 -1.25 -13.47 -2.95
N THR A 127 -1.41 -13.92 -4.19
CA THR A 127 -0.62 -13.53 -5.34
C THR A 127 -0.82 -12.05 -5.67
N ASP A 128 0.09 -11.49 -6.45
CA ASP A 128 -0.07 -10.11 -6.90
C ASP A 128 -1.26 -9.97 -7.89
N CYS A 129 -1.61 -11.04 -8.62
CA CYS A 129 -2.79 -11.04 -9.49
C CYS A 129 -4.09 -10.96 -8.69
N GLU A 130 -4.31 -11.88 -7.75
CA GLU A 130 -5.49 -11.86 -6.87
C GLU A 130 -5.70 -10.49 -6.20
N LYS A 131 -4.61 -9.80 -5.84
CA LYS A 131 -4.66 -8.46 -5.25
C LYS A 131 -5.01 -7.35 -6.25
N LEU A 132 -4.51 -7.45 -7.48
CA LEU A 132 -4.82 -6.50 -8.54
C LEU A 132 -6.28 -6.61 -8.97
N ASP A 133 -6.82 -7.83 -9.06
CA ASP A 133 -8.23 -8.02 -9.40
C ASP A 133 -9.16 -7.66 -8.24
N ALA A 134 -8.71 -7.86 -7.00
CA ALA A 134 -9.43 -7.41 -5.80
C ALA A 134 -9.46 -5.88 -5.66
N ASP A 135 -8.50 -5.13 -6.22
CA ASP A 135 -8.53 -3.67 -6.33
C ASP A 135 -9.43 -3.24 -7.50
N PHE A 136 -10.73 -3.43 -7.32
CA PHE A 136 -11.74 -3.27 -8.36
C PHE A 136 -11.76 -1.84 -8.96
N ASN A 137 -11.56 -0.82 -8.12
CA ASN A 137 -11.54 0.57 -8.57
C ASN A 137 -10.14 1.07 -9.02
N GLN A 138 -9.12 0.21 -8.91
CA GLN A 138 -7.74 0.43 -9.37
C GLN A 138 -7.07 1.65 -8.71
N ASN A 139 -7.30 1.86 -7.42
CA ASN A 139 -6.70 2.97 -6.67
C ASN A 139 -5.45 2.57 -5.87
N GLY A 140 -5.05 1.30 -5.93
CA GLY A 140 -3.92 0.72 -5.20
C GLY A 140 -4.26 0.26 -3.78
N ILE A 141 -5.53 0.30 -3.37
CA ILE A 141 -6.00 -0.05 -2.03
C ILE A 141 -7.19 -0.99 -2.13
N ILE A 142 -7.06 -2.17 -1.53
CA ILE A 142 -8.13 -3.16 -1.46
C ILE A 142 -8.91 -2.95 -0.15
N ASN A 143 -10.16 -2.52 -0.25
CA ASN A 143 -11.03 -2.18 0.88
C ASN A 143 -12.52 -2.47 0.57
N ILE A 144 -13.41 -2.12 1.51
CA ILE A 144 -14.87 -2.33 1.35
C ILE A 144 -15.48 -1.73 0.07
N LEU A 145 -14.93 -0.64 -0.47
CA LEU A 145 -15.44 -0.04 -1.71
C LEU A 145 -15.30 -1.01 -2.88
N ASP A 146 -14.21 -1.79 -2.94
CA ASP A 146 -13.99 -2.79 -3.98
C ASP A 146 -14.99 -3.93 -3.89
N VAL A 147 -15.28 -4.39 -2.67
CA VAL A 147 -16.32 -5.40 -2.41
C VAL A 147 -17.69 -4.93 -2.92
N ILE A 148 -18.09 -3.69 -2.62
CA ILE A 148 -19.37 -3.15 -3.10
C ILE A 148 -19.35 -2.99 -4.64
N GLY A 149 -18.22 -2.61 -5.23
CA GLY A 149 -18.04 -2.54 -6.68
C GLY A 149 -18.22 -3.88 -7.39
N ILE A 150 -17.60 -4.95 -6.85
CA ILE A 150 -17.75 -6.32 -7.35
C ILE A 150 -19.21 -6.78 -7.25
N ILE A 151 -19.84 -6.57 -6.08
CA ILE A 151 -21.27 -6.90 -5.88
C ILE A 151 -22.15 -6.20 -6.92
N ASN A 152 -21.93 -4.91 -7.15
CA ASN A 152 -22.71 -4.14 -8.13
C ASN A 152 -22.59 -4.70 -9.55
N THR A 153 -21.40 -5.17 -9.91
CA THR A 153 -21.15 -5.77 -11.23
C THR A 153 -21.87 -7.11 -11.37
N ILE A 154 -21.83 -7.97 -10.34
CA ILE A 154 -22.54 -9.26 -10.31
C ILE A 154 -24.05 -9.06 -10.40
N LEU A 155 -24.58 -8.02 -9.75
CA LEU A 155 -26.02 -7.72 -9.71
C LEU A 155 -26.53 -6.96 -10.96
N ASP A 156 -25.64 -6.54 -11.88
CA ASP A 156 -25.94 -5.56 -12.95
C ASP A 156 -26.67 -4.32 -12.40
N ALA A 157 -26.27 -3.90 -11.19
CA ALA A 157 -26.89 -2.80 -10.48
C ALA A 157 -26.31 -1.47 -10.97
N ARG A 158 -27.18 -0.47 -11.15
CA ARG A 158 -26.77 0.87 -11.60
C ARG A 158 -27.15 1.89 -10.55
N TYR A 159 -26.13 2.46 -9.94
CA TYR A 159 -26.27 3.56 -9.01
C TYR A 159 -25.75 4.86 -9.67
N VAL A 160 -26.19 5.98 -9.11
CA VAL A 160 -25.60 7.29 -9.37
C VAL A 160 -24.74 7.61 -8.17
N ASP A 161 -23.59 8.24 -8.38
CA ASP A 161 -22.66 8.63 -7.32
C ASP A 161 -23.41 9.30 -6.16
N ILE A 162 -23.10 8.86 -4.94
CA ILE A 162 -23.74 9.30 -3.71
C ILE A 162 -22.67 10.01 -2.88
N GLU A 163 -22.69 11.33 -2.90
CA GLU A 163 -21.97 12.15 -1.92
C GLU A 163 -22.79 12.26 -0.64
N GLY A 164 -22.18 11.99 0.50
CA GLY A 164 -22.84 12.09 1.80
C GLY A 164 -21.86 11.98 2.96
N SER A 165 -22.40 12.10 4.16
CA SER A 165 -21.63 12.11 5.38
C SER A 165 -22.23 11.25 6.48
N ALA A 166 -21.37 10.69 7.33
CA ALA A 166 -21.77 9.91 8.49
C ALA A 166 -21.10 10.45 9.77
N ASN A 167 -21.88 10.45 10.86
CA ASN A 167 -21.36 10.72 12.20
C ASN A 167 -21.27 9.41 12.99
N ILE A 168 -20.12 9.18 13.60
CA ILE A 168 -19.83 8.03 14.44
C ILE A 168 -19.72 8.51 15.88
N ASN A 169 -20.73 8.22 16.68
CA ASN A 169 -20.72 8.51 18.11
C ASN A 169 -20.14 7.31 18.87
N ILE A 170 -19.07 7.55 19.63
CA ILE A 170 -18.35 6.52 20.38
C ILE A 170 -18.76 6.63 21.86
N ILE A 171 -19.40 5.58 22.37
CA ILE A 171 -19.87 5.49 23.75
C ILE A 171 -19.13 4.38 24.48
N HIS A 172 -18.54 4.69 25.63
CA HIS A 172 -17.94 3.69 26.51
C HIS A 172 -18.93 3.20 27.55
N ALA A 173 -19.21 1.91 27.52
CA ALA A 173 -20.04 1.26 28.51
C ALA A 173 -19.22 0.88 29.77
N SER A 174 -19.92 0.73 30.90
CA SER A 174 -19.29 0.43 32.20
C SER A 174 -18.61 -0.94 32.28
N ASP A 175 -18.89 -1.82 31.32
CA ASP A 175 -18.37 -3.18 31.21
C ASP A 175 -17.13 -3.28 30.31
N ASN A 176 -16.47 -2.15 30.00
CA ASN A 176 -15.29 -2.07 29.12
C ASN A 176 -15.59 -2.43 27.66
N SER A 177 -16.85 -2.23 27.24
CA SER A 177 -17.27 -2.30 25.85
C SER A 177 -17.32 -0.89 25.25
N SER A 178 -17.00 -0.77 23.96
CA SER A 178 -17.21 0.44 23.18
C SER A 178 -18.37 0.22 22.22
N ILE A 179 -19.28 1.19 22.16
CA ILE A 179 -20.43 1.18 21.24
C ILE A 179 -20.16 2.27 20.20
N LEU A 180 -20.19 1.89 18.94
CA LEU A 180 -20.09 2.79 17.79
C LEU A 180 -21.49 2.95 17.21
N GLU A 181 -22.08 4.12 17.39
CA GLU A 181 -23.36 4.49 16.78
C GLU A 181 -23.09 5.30 15.50
N ILE A 182 -23.36 4.70 14.36
CA ILE A 182 -23.15 5.29 13.04
C ILE A 182 -24.49 5.83 12.54
N ASN A 183 -24.53 7.11 12.19
CA ASN A 183 -25.70 7.76 11.63
C ASN A 183 -25.30 8.49 10.34
N SER A 184 -25.89 8.11 9.21
CA SER A 184 -25.59 8.67 7.90
C SER A 184 -26.75 9.52 7.37
N ASP A 185 -26.43 10.60 6.66
CA ASP A 185 -27.44 11.42 5.96
C ASP A 185 -27.91 10.78 4.65
N VAL A 186 -27.15 9.81 4.13
CA VAL A 186 -27.44 9.02 2.92
C VAL A 186 -27.46 7.52 3.22
N LEU A 187 -27.93 6.73 2.24
CA LEU A 187 -27.83 5.27 2.30
C LEU A 187 -26.36 4.84 2.28
N PHE A 188 -26.03 3.80 3.06
CA PHE A 188 -24.74 3.12 3.00
C PHE A 188 -24.96 1.61 3.06
N SER A 189 -24.03 0.86 2.47
CA SER A 189 -24.12 -0.60 2.27
C SER A 189 -22.89 -1.36 2.74
N GLY A 190 -21.78 -0.67 3.02
CA GLY A 190 -20.56 -1.29 3.52
C GLY A 190 -19.94 -0.51 4.67
N ILE A 191 -19.34 -1.23 5.61
CA ILE A 191 -18.46 -0.67 6.65
C ILE A 191 -17.19 -1.51 6.67
N GLU A 192 -16.04 -0.84 6.63
CA GLU A 192 -14.76 -1.40 7.07
C GLU A 192 -14.32 -0.68 8.34
N LEU A 193 -13.84 -1.44 9.32
CA LEU A 193 -13.32 -0.91 10.58
C LEU A 193 -12.03 -1.65 10.95
N ILE A 194 -10.95 -0.90 11.11
CA ILE A 194 -9.67 -1.38 11.60
C ILE A 194 -9.40 -0.69 12.93
N PHE A 195 -9.03 -1.43 13.96
CA PHE A 195 -8.69 -0.82 15.24
C PHE A 195 -7.67 -1.63 16.03
N HIS A 196 -6.98 -0.95 16.94
CA HIS A 196 -6.08 -1.59 17.89
C HIS A 196 -6.83 -2.03 19.16
N SER A 197 -6.74 -3.32 19.51
CA SER A 197 -7.33 -3.88 20.72
C SER A 197 -6.25 -4.34 21.71
N GLU A 198 -6.09 -3.63 22.82
CA GLU A 198 -5.07 -3.93 23.83
C GLU A 198 -5.26 -5.31 24.51
N ASN A 199 -6.49 -5.86 24.50
CA ASN A 199 -6.84 -7.11 25.18
C ASN A 199 -7.02 -8.31 24.23
N GLY A 200 -6.50 -8.21 23.01
CA GLY A 200 -6.21 -9.34 22.11
C GLY A 200 -7.40 -9.93 21.35
N ASN A 201 -8.59 -10.06 21.95
CA ASN A 201 -9.75 -10.71 21.31
C ASN A 201 -11.06 -9.96 21.64
N PRO A 202 -11.38 -8.87 20.92
CA PRO A 202 -12.70 -8.25 21.04
C PRO A 202 -13.78 -9.17 20.48
N GLU A 203 -14.97 -9.12 21.07
CA GLU A 203 -16.17 -9.71 20.47
C GLU A 203 -16.97 -8.56 19.84
N ILE A 204 -17.29 -8.69 18.56
CA ILE A 204 -17.99 -7.66 17.79
C ILE A 204 -19.42 -8.11 17.49
N ILE A 205 -20.39 -7.24 17.75
CA ILE A 205 -21.81 -7.48 17.53
C ILE A 205 -22.42 -6.31 16.76
N LEU A 206 -23.04 -6.61 15.61
CA LEU A 206 -23.87 -5.66 14.86
C LEU A 206 -25.34 -5.79 15.30
N LYS A 207 -25.97 -4.66 15.63
CA LYS A 207 -27.38 -4.59 16.05
C LYS A 207 -28.30 -4.20 14.89
N ASP A 208 -29.54 -4.71 14.98
CA ASP A 208 -30.71 -4.29 14.18
C ASP A 208 -30.53 -4.25 12.65
N ASN A 209 -29.57 -5.02 12.14
CA ASN A 209 -29.24 -5.16 10.71
C ASN A 209 -28.98 -6.64 10.36
N PRO A 210 -29.99 -7.52 10.44
CA PRO A 210 -29.80 -8.97 10.31
C PRO A 210 -29.49 -9.45 8.88
N HIS A 211 -29.65 -8.58 7.88
CA HIS A 211 -29.35 -8.82 6.46
C HIS A 211 -27.94 -8.37 6.05
N ILE A 212 -27.19 -7.80 7.01
CA ILE A 212 -25.80 -7.42 6.85
C ILE A 212 -24.94 -8.53 7.47
N GLU A 213 -24.04 -9.07 6.66
CA GLU A 213 -23.02 -10.00 7.12
C GLU A 213 -21.89 -9.22 7.78
N ILE A 214 -21.31 -9.78 8.84
CA ILE A 214 -20.17 -9.21 9.55
C ILE A 214 -19.08 -10.26 9.72
N GLU A 215 -17.88 -9.93 9.27
CA GLU A 215 -16.70 -10.77 9.38
C GLU A 215 -15.57 -9.96 10.01
N TYR A 216 -14.77 -10.61 10.86
CA TYR A 216 -13.63 -9.96 11.48
C TYR A 216 -12.55 -10.95 11.87
N ILE A 217 -11.32 -10.46 11.89
CA ILE A 217 -10.14 -11.17 12.39
C ILE A 217 -9.35 -10.27 13.34
N SER A 218 -8.76 -10.87 14.37
CA SER A 218 -7.89 -10.17 15.32
C SER A 218 -6.52 -10.83 15.34
N GLU A 219 -5.50 -10.14 14.83
CA GLU A 219 -4.11 -10.60 14.80
C GLU A 219 -3.17 -9.51 15.28
N ASN A 220 -2.21 -9.86 16.14
CA ASN A 220 -1.20 -8.92 16.65
C ASN A 220 -1.80 -7.62 17.25
N ASN A 221 -2.93 -7.74 17.97
CA ASN A 221 -3.69 -6.61 18.55
C ASN A 221 -4.32 -5.65 17.52
N ILE A 222 -4.34 -6.02 16.23
CA ILE A 222 -5.09 -5.31 15.19
C ILE A 222 -6.31 -6.14 14.88
N THR A 223 -7.48 -5.53 15.00
CA THR A 223 -8.74 -6.12 14.59
C THR A 223 -9.20 -5.46 13.30
N ARG A 224 -9.47 -6.28 12.28
CA ARG A 224 -10.05 -5.86 11.00
C ARG A 224 -11.45 -6.44 10.92
N MET A 225 -12.42 -5.60 10.66
CA MET A 225 -13.83 -5.94 10.58
C MET A 225 -14.38 -5.38 9.27
N ILE A 226 -15.19 -6.17 8.59
CA ILE A 226 -15.97 -5.75 7.44
C ILE A 226 -17.43 -6.12 7.67
N ALA A 227 -18.34 -5.25 7.24
CA ALA A 227 -19.76 -5.50 7.28
C ALA A 227 -20.41 -5.06 5.97
N TYR A 228 -21.14 -5.95 5.31
CA TYR A 228 -21.71 -5.72 3.99
C TYR A 228 -22.90 -6.66 3.72
N SER A 229 -23.64 -6.40 2.65
CA SER A 229 -24.68 -7.32 2.16
C SER A 229 -24.33 -7.82 0.77
N ILE A 230 -24.35 -9.15 0.56
CA ILE A 230 -24.14 -9.77 -0.76
C ILE A 230 -25.19 -9.29 -1.79
N SER A 231 -26.36 -8.86 -1.33
CA SER A 231 -27.42 -8.31 -2.20
C SER A 231 -27.34 -6.77 -2.34
N ASN A 232 -26.27 -6.14 -1.86
CA ASN A 232 -26.10 -4.69 -1.73
C ASN A 232 -27.30 -4.00 -1.03
N GLU A 233 -27.91 -4.69 -0.06
CA GLU A 233 -28.95 -4.08 0.76
C GLU A 233 -28.31 -3.11 1.76
N SER A 234 -28.81 -1.87 1.78
CA SER A 234 -28.31 -0.84 2.68
C SER A 234 -28.65 -1.11 4.15
N PHE A 235 -27.89 -0.50 5.05
CA PHE A 235 -28.17 -0.52 6.48
C PHE A 235 -29.52 0.14 6.80
N SER A 236 -30.24 -0.45 7.76
CA SER A 236 -31.59 -0.03 8.14
C SER A 236 -31.59 1.39 8.68
N ASN A 237 -32.49 2.22 8.16
CA ASN A 237 -32.68 3.61 8.60
C ASN A 237 -31.41 4.48 8.51
N ASN A 238 -30.46 4.14 7.62
CA ASN A 238 -29.16 4.81 7.53
C ASN A 238 -28.42 4.84 8.87
N ASN A 239 -28.52 3.74 9.65
CA ASN A 239 -27.89 3.61 10.95
C ASN A 239 -27.28 2.21 11.14
N ALA A 240 -26.14 2.17 11.83
CA ALA A 240 -25.59 0.95 12.39
C ALA A 240 -25.15 1.17 13.85
N GLU A 241 -25.40 0.19 14.71
CA GLU A 241 -24.84 0.15 16.06
C GLU A 241 -23.93 -1.08 16.17
N ILE A 242 -22.64 -0.84 16.36
CA ILE A 242 -21.61 -1.87 16.52
C ILE A 242 -21.13 -1.86 17.96
N ILE A 243 -21.29 -2.98 18.65
CA ILE A 243 -20.79 -3.19 20.00
C ILE A 243 -19.49 -3.96 19.91
N VAL A 244 -18.42 -3.38 20.45
CA VAL A 244 -17.10 -3.99 20.57
C VAL A 244 -16.83 -4.28 22.04
N ASN A 245 -17.10 -5.51 22.44
CA ASN A 245 -16.86 -5.97 23.80
C ASN A 245 -15.36 -6.10 24.08
N ASN A 246 -14.96 -5.82 25.31
CA ASN A 246 -13.57 -5.92 25.79
C ASN A 246 -12.55 -4.99 25.09
N ALA A 247 -13.01 -3.94 24.41
CA ALA A 247 -12.15 -2.95 23.80
C ALA A 247 -12.58 -1.53 24.20
N TYR A 248 -11.60 -0.70 24.52
CA TYR A 248 -11.78 0.73 24.72
C TYR A 248 -11.31 1.45 23.45
N LEU A 249 -12.25 1.94 22.65
CA LEU A 249 -11.97 2.54 21.35
C LEU A 249 -11.93 4.05 21.43
N LYS A 250 -10.98 4.66 20.71
CA LYS A 250 -10.90 6.11 20.52
C LYS A 250 -10.69 6.42 19.04
N PRO A 251 -11.07 7.61 18.54
CA PRO A 251 -10.88 7.94 17.13
C PRO A 251 -9.45 7.70 16.63
N GLU A 252 -8.43 8.04 17.42
CA GLU A 252 -7.02 7.95 17.01
C GLU A 252 -6.45 6.54 16.87
N MET A 253 -7.17 5.52 17.34
CA MET A 253 -6.77 4.10 17.29
C MET A 253 -7.66 3.29 16.34
N MET A 254 -8.49 3.98 15.56
CA MET A 254 -9.39 3.38 14.59
C MET A 254 -9.17 3.99 13.20
N ASN A 255 -9.44 3.20 12.18
CA ASN A 255 -9.69 3.65 10.82
C ASN A 255 -11.03 3.05 10.39
N MET A 256 -11.92 3.86 9.82
CA MET A 256 -13.22 3.42 9.35
C MET A 256 -13.47 3.94 7.94
N ILE A 257 -14.00 3.07 7.08
CA ILE A 257 -14.50 3.43 5.76
C ILE A 257 -15.98 3.06 5.74
N ILE A 258 -16.83 3.97 5.26
CA ILE A 258 -18.26 3.71 5.06
C ILE A 258 -18.55 3.86 3.57
N ALA A 259 -19.03 2.76 2.97
CA ALA A 259 -19.32 2.68 1.55
C ALA A 259 -20.80 2.93 1.28
N SER A 260 -21.10 3.82 0.35
CA SER A 260 -22.44 3.99 -0.22
C SER A 260 -22.83 2.78 -1.10
N PRO A 261 -24.12 2.61 -1.48
CA PRO A 261 -24.53 1.59 -2.44
C PRO A 261 -23.82 1.69 -3.80
N SER A 262 -23.35 2.87 -4.19
CA SER A 262 -22.59 3.11 -5.44
C SER A 262 -21.09 2.79 -5.32
N ALA A 263 -20.63 2.28 -4.17
CA ALA A 263 -19.21 2.10 -3.85
C ALA A 263 -18.42 3.41 -3.71
N ASP A 264 -19.10 4.51 -3.34
CA ASP A 264 -18.43 5.75 -2.97
C ASP A 264 -18.16 5.80 -1.47
N GLU A 265 -17.01 6.36 -1.09
CA GLU A 265 -16.68 6.61 0.32
C GLU A 265 -17.45 7.81 0.86
N LEU A 266 -18.08 7.65 2.02
CA LEU A 266 -18.74 8.75 2.73
C LEU A 266 -17.75 9.54 3.59
N GLU A 267 -17.96 10.86 3.71
CA GLU A 267 -17.20 11.69 4.64
C GLU A 267 -17.59 11.34 6.09
N ILE A 268 -16.62 11.00 6.94
CA ILE A 268 -16.90 10.61 8.33
C ILE A 268 -16.46 11.65 9.35
N SER A 269 -17.21 11.73 10.45
CA SER A 269 -16.86 12.53 11.62
C SER A 269 -17.09 11.73 12.89
N TYR A 270 -16.23 11.91 13.90
CA TYR A 270 -16.38 11.25 15.18
C TYR A 270 -16.92 12.21 16.24
N SER A 271 -17.81 11.69 17.07
CA SER A 271 -18.24 12.33 18.32
C SER A 271 -17.71 11.48 19.48
N PHE A 272 -16.78 12.02 20.27
CA PHE A 272 -16.17 11.34 21.41
C PHE A 272 -16.16 12.26 22.64
N GLU A 273 -16.76 11.83 23.76
CA GLU A 273 -16.87 12.62 25.00
C GLU A 273 -17.46 14.05 24.83
N ASN A 274 -18.30 14.27 23.81
CA ASN A 274 -18.83 15.57 23.36
C ASN A 274 -17.83 16.49 22.61
N GLU A 275 -16.68 15.97 22.19
CA GLU A 275 -15.79 16.61 21.24
C GLU A 275 -15.99 16.00 19.84
N VAL A 276 -16.04 16.86 18.83
CA VAL A 276 -16.10 16.42 17.42
C VAL A 276 -14.67 16.34 16.90
N VAL A 277 -14.24 15.13 16.52
CA VAL A 277 -12.93 14.84 15.93
C VAL A 277 -13.16 14.50 14.46
N GLN A 278 -12.52 15.23 13.54
CA GLN A 278 -12.56 14.90 12.11
C GLN A 278 -11.44 13.90 11.82
N SER A 279 -11.78 12.72 11.28
CA SER A 279 -10.83 11.93 10.49
C SER A 279 -11.26 12.01 9.02
N GLY A 280 -10.32 11.77 8.13
CA GLY A 280 -10.51 11.77 6.69
C GLY A 280 -9.92 10.49 6.10
N PRO A 281 -9.86 10.35 4.76
CA PRO A 281 -9.47 9.11 4.07
C PRO A 281 -7.98 8.75 4.21
N TYR A 282 -7.26 9.43 5.11
CA TYR A 282 -5.83 9.37 5.26
C TYR A 282 -5.48 8.22 6.19
N GLN A 283 -4.68 7.26 5.72
CA GLN A 283 -4.14 6.18 6.56
C GLN A 283 -2.80 6.59 7.18
N PHE A 284 -2.52 6.14 8.41
CA PHE A 284 -1.20 6.35 9.00
C PHE A 284 -0.15 5.53 8.24
N GLU A 285 0.72 6.22 7.50
CA GLU A 285 1.66 5.55 6.60
C GLU A 285 2.93 6.37 6.38
N LEU A 286 4.08 5.68 6.35
CA LEU A 286 5.36 6.16 5.87
C LEU A 286 5.67 5.50 4.50
N ASN A 287 5.43 6.26 3.45
CA ASN A 287 5.64 5.80 2.07
C ASN A 287 7.12 5.50 1.77
N GLU A 288 7.35 4.78 0.68
CA GLU A 288 8.70 4.52 0.20
C GLU A 288 9.52 5.81 0.03
N LEU A 289 10.77 5.72 0.45
CA LEU A 289 11.73 6.81 0.32
C LEU A 289 12.15 6.94 -1.14
N PHE A 290 12.05 8.14 -1.72
CA PHE A 290 12.47 8.35 -3.10
C PHE A 290 13.40 9.57 -3.25
N PRO A 291 14.60 9.39 -3.84
CA PRO A 291 15.20 8.12 -4.27
C PRO A 291 15.61 7.22 -3.09
N ASN A 292 15.73 5.91 -3.31
CA ASN A 292 16.35 4.95 -2.39
C ASN A 292 16.89 3.74 -3.18
N PRO A 293 18.21 3.51 -3.27
CA PRO A 293 19.30 4.22 -2.59
C PRO A 293 19.44 5.70 -2.98
N PHE A 294 20.04 6.52 -2.11
CA PHE A 294 20.09 7.98 -2.27
C PHE A 294 21.47 8.58 -1.99
N ASN A 295 21.74 9.79 -2.53
CA ASN A 295 22.98 10.55 -2.31
C ASN A 295 22.80 12.08 -2.49
N PRO A 296 23.05 12.91 -1.46
CA PRO A 296 22.87 12.63 -0.04
C PRO A 296 21.42 12.88 0.40
N THR A 297 20.50 13.22 -0.52
CA THR A 297 19.12 13.61 -0.21
C THR A 297 18.11 12.57 -0.64
N THR A 298 17.10 12.33 0.19
CA THR A 298 15.90 11.53 -0.15
C THR A 298 14.64 12.24 0.32
N THR A 299 13.50 11.96 -0.32
CA THR A 299 12.19 12.48 0.09
C THR A 299 11.48 11.44 0.93
N ILE A 300 10.97 11.89 2.08
CA ILE A 300 10.14 11.15 3.01
C ILE A 300 8.70 11.63 2.80
N ASN A 301 7.83 10.77 2.28
CA ASN A 301 6.40 11.05 2.15
C ASN A 301 5.65 10.29 3.25
N TYR A 302 4.73 10.95 3.94
CA TYR A 302 3.96 10.33 5.02
C TYR A 302 2.57 10.92 5.14
N THR A 303 1.66 10.13 5.68
CA THR A 303 0.26 10.50 5.84
C THR A 303 -0.13 10.51 7.32
N VAL A 304 -0.90 11.54 7.70
CA VAL A 304 -1.36 11.80 9.05
C VAL A 304 -2.88 11.64 9.06
N PRO A 305 -3.43 10.59 9.71
CA PRO A 305 -4.86 10.27 9.68
C PRO A 305 -5.72 11.18 10.57
N VAL A 306 -5.11 11.81 11.57
CA VAL A 306 -5.76 12.69 12.55
C VAL A 306 -4.79 13.77 13.00
N ASP A 307 -5.31 14.93 13.41
CA ASP A 307 -4.51 16.01 13.99
C ASP A 307 -3.68 15.50 15.18
N GLY A 308 -2.38 15.82 15.23
CA GLY A 308 -1.54 15.40 16.35
C GLY A 308 -0.04 15.67 16.19
N ILE A 309 0.73 15.26 17.20
CA ILE A 309 2.19 15.40 17.18
C ILE A 309 2.81 14.24 16.40
N VAL A 310 3.56 14.58 15.35
CA VAL A 310 4.28 13.64 14.49
C VAL A 310 5.78 13.75 14.75
N GLU A 311 6.42 12.62 15.06
CA GLU A 311 7.87 12.49 15.18
C GLU A 311 8.44 11.64 14.03
N ILE A 312 9.41 12.18 13.30
CA ILE A 312 10.21 11.42 12.33
C ILE A 312 11.63 11.30 12.85
N SER A 313 12.09 10.07 13.07
CA SER A 313 13.41 9.77 13.62
C SER A 313 14.21 8.85 12.68
N ILE A 314 15.53 9.00 12.68
CA ILE A 314 16.48 8.13 11.98
C ILE A 314 17.18 7.23 12.98
N TYR A 315 17.26 5.95 12.66
CA TYR A 315 17.96 4.91 13.43
C TYR A 315 19.06 4.25 12.59
N ASN A 316 20.13 3.81 13.25
CA ASN A 316 21.17 2.99 12.61
C ASN A 316 20.82 1.49 12.68
N ILE A 317 21.66 0.65 12.08
CA ILE A 317 21.47 -0.82 12.07
C ILE A 317 21.51 -1.48 13.46
N LEU A 318 22.00 -0.77 14.49
CA LEU A 318 22.01 -1.24 15.88
C LEU A 318 20.73 -0.85 16.63
N GLY A 319 19.79 -0.16 15.96
CA GLY A 319 18.56 0.35 16.57
C GLY A 319 18.77 1.61 17.40
N GLU A 320 19.92 2.28 17.28
CA GLU A 320 20.18 3.53 18.01
C GLU A 320 19.59 4.71 17.23
N LYS A 321 18.81 5.56 17.92
CA LYS A 321 18.29 6.80 17.35
C LYS A 321 19.44 7.79 17.13
N VAL A 322 19.78 8.04 15.86
CA VAL A 322 20.89 8.90 15.48
C VAL A 322 20.47 10.34 15.18
N LYS A 323 19.20 10.58 14.81
CA LYS A 323 18.67 11.94 14.58
C LYS A 323 17.15 11.98 14.70
N VAL A 324 16.61 13.10 15.14
CA VAL A 324 15.18 13.45 15.00
C VAL A 324 15.10 14.49 13.88
N LEU A 325 14.37 14.19 12.81
CA LEU A 325 14.19 15.08 11.67
C LEU A 325 13.03 16.06 11.90
N GLN A 326 11.96 15.58 12.50
CA GLN A 326 10.76 16.36 12.79
C GLN A 326 10.14 15.90 14.10
N ASN A 327 9.58 16.85 14.88
CA ASN A 327 8.76 16.57 16.05
C ASN A 327 7.83 17.77 16.29
N GLU A 328 6.72 17.82 15.56
CA GLU A 328 5.80 18.96 15.58
C GLU A 328 4.34 18.53 15.40
N PHE A 329 3.43 19.44 15.72
CA PHE A 329 2.00 19.24 15.49
C PHE A 329 1.70 19.37 13.98
N LYS A 330 0.98 18.38 13.44
CA LYS A 330 0.47 18.35 12.07
C LYS A 330 -1.04 18.17 12.11
N ASN A 331 -1.73 18.83 11.19
CA ASN A 331 -3.14 18.53 10.93
C ASN A 331 -3.25 17.24 10.10
N ILE A 332 -4.45 16.70 9.98
CA ILE A 332 -4.77 15.62 9.06
C ILE A 332 -4.33 15.95 7.62
N GLY A 333 -3.74 14.96 6.94
CA GLY A 333 -3.35 15.06 5.53
C GLY A 333 -2.01 14.39 5.19
N THR A 334 -1.61 14.50 3.93
CA THR A 334 -0.33 13.97 3.42
C THR A 334 0.75 15.06 3.40
N TYR A 335 1.96 14.67 3.78
CA TYR A 335 3.11 15.55 3.90
C TYR A 335 4.33 14.96 3.18
N ASN A 336 5.21 15.84 2.71
CA ASN A 336 6.52 15.48 2.21
C ASN A 336 7.62 16.27 2.94
N PHE A 337 8.75 15.63 3.14
CA PHE A 337 9.92 16.22 3.80
C PHE A 337 11.20 15.71 3.14
N VAL A 338 12.14 16.61 2.83
CA VAL A 338 13.44 16.23 2.26
C VAL A 338 14.45 16.01 3.37
N TRP A 339 14.99 14.80 3.47
CA TRP A 339 16.10 14.49 4.35
C TRP A 339 17.43 14.66 3.62
N ASP A 340 18.22 15.65 4.04
CA ASP A 340 19.64 15.78 3.69
C ASP A 340 20.52 15.02 4.69
N ALA A 341 21.17 13.96 4.21
CA ALA A 341 22.06 13.10 4.97
C ALA A 341 23.54 13.37 4.68
N ALA A 342 23.92 14.59 4.26
CA ALA A 342 25.30 14.96 3.97
C ALA A 342 26.27 14.71 5.15
N ASP A 343 25.80 14.72 6.39
CA ASP A 343 26.63 14.46 7.58
C ASP A 343 26.66 12.99 8.01
N PHE A 344 25.96 12.09 7.30
CA PHE A 344 25.88 10.66 7.63
C PHE A 344 26.85 9.83 6.79
N SER A 345 27.37 8.73 7.34
CA SER A 345 28.20 7.78 6.60
C SER A 345 27.34 6.94 5.63
N SER A 346 27.89 6.51 4.49
CA SER A 346 27.23 5.52 3.62
C SER A 346 26.86 4.28 4.43
N GLY A 347 25.67 3.74 4.19
CA GLY A 347 25.15 2.61 4.95
C GLY A 347 23.63 2.54 4.97
N VAL A 348 23.12 1.58 5.75
CA VAL A 348 21.69 1.36 5.96
C VAL A 348 21.22 2.11 7.20
N TYR A 349 20.10 2.79 7.08
CA TYR A 349 19.39 3.48 8.14
C TYR A 349 17.92 3.08 8.12
N TYR A 350 17.21 3.39 9.20
CA TYR A 350 15.77 3.22 9.30
C TYR A 350 15.13 4.57 9.62
N VAL A 351 14.25 5.04 8.74
CA VAL A 351 13.38 6.19 8.97
C VAL A 351 12.15 5.67 9.69
N GLN A 352 11.80 6.26 10.83
CA GLN A 352 10.64 5.87 11.61
C GLN A 352 9.70 7.06 11.77
N LEU A 353 8.45 6.87 11.40
CA LEU A 353 7.33 7.76 11.67
C LEU A 353 6.64 7.32 12.95
N ARG A 354 6.33 8.27 13.85
CA ARG A 354 5.55 8.01 15.05
C ARG A 354 4.48 9.07 15.26
N GLN A 355 3.26 8.65 15.51
CA GLN A 355 2.15 9.52 15.94
C GLN A 355 1.23 8.75 16.87
N ASN A 356 0.85 9.33 18.01
CA ASN A 356 -0.13 8.77 18.96
C ASN A 356 0.09 7.29 19.35
N GLY A 357 1.32 6.80 19.31
CA GLY A 357 1.67 5.40 19.63
C GLY A 357 1.83 4.50 18.40
N ASN A 358 1.30 4.88 17.23
CA ASN A 358 1.54 4.21 15.96
C ASN A 358 2.97 4.45 15.50
N ILE A 359 3.58 3.40 14.94
CA ILE A 359 4.96 3.41 14.46
C ILE A 359 4.99 2.75 13.09
N ASP A 360 5.53 3.45 12.10
CA ASP A 360 5.85 2.91 10.78
C ASP A 360 7.32 3.17 10.46
N THR A 361 7.98 2.27 9.74
CA THR A 361 9.44 2.29 9.54
C THR A 361 9.85 1.87 8.13
N GLN A 362 10.65 2.71 7.48
CA GLN A 362 11.21 2.47 6.16
C GLN A 362 12.73 2.35 6.16
N LYS A 363 13.25 1.40 5.38
CA LYS A 363 14.69 1.19 5.21
C LYS A 363 15.26 2.21 4.23
N ALA A 364 16.28 2.96 4.63
CA ALA A 364 16.99 3.93 3.80
C ALA A 364 18.42 3.46 3.51
N VAL A 365 18.85 3.54 2.25
CA VAL A 365 20.21 3.15 1.83
C VAL A 365 20.95 4.38 1.30
N LEU A 366 21.85 4.93 2.11
CA LEU A 366 22.69 6.08 1.74
C LEU A 366 23.96 5.58 1.04
N VAL A 367 24.24 6.09 -0.15
CA VAL A 367 25.42 5.72 -0.94
C VAL A 367 26.17 6.99 -1.36
N LYS A 368 27.28 7.29 -0.69
CA LYS A 368 28.19 8.37 -1.08
C LYS A 368 29.30 7.92 -2.00
#